data_AF-A0A3A0CZL0-F1
#
_entry.id   AF-A0A3A0CZL0-F1
#
_cell.length_a   1.000
_cell.length_b   1.000
_cell.length_c   1.000
_cell.angle_alpha   90.00
_cell.angle_beta   90.00
_cell.angle_gamma   90.00
#
_symmetry.space_group_name_H-M   'P 1'
#
loop_
_entity.id
_entity.type
_entity.pdbx_description
1 polymer ?
#
loop_
_entity_poly.entity_id
_entity_poly.type
_entity_poly.pdbx_seq_one_letter_code
_entity_poly.pdbx_strand_id
1 'polypeptide(L)'
;MEFPLNARERRALEALVSGSKDVRHLKRAQALLAVAAGEAVTSVAWRLQVARNTIYNWMARVHDRVGALAQRLLDAERSDRPDALPRSLVEALPQLLAAKPTDYGHRYAEWTTPLLQAHLREALSIEA
;
A
#
# COMPACT_ATOMS: atom_id res chain seq x y z
N MET A 1 -24.70 -5.82 -7.73
CA MET A 1 -23.35 -5.87 -8.31
C MET A 1 -22.94 -7.32 -8.27
N GLU A 2 -22.84 -7.96 -9.42
CA GLU A 2 -22.42 -9.36 -9.51
C GLU A 2 -20.90 -9.44 -9.33
N PHE A 3 -20.44 -10.45 -8.60
CA PHE A 3 -19.01 -10.74 -8.41
C PHE A 3 -18.72 -12.16 -8.90
N PRO A 4 -18.64 -12.37 -10.23
CA PRO A 4 -18.39 -13.69 -10.79
C PRO A 4 -16.96 -14.12 -10.49
N LEU A 5 -16.81 -15.35 -10.01
CA LEU A 5 -15.52 -16.00 -9.80
C LEU A 5 -15.31 -17.09 -10.84
N ASN A 6 -14.13 -17.13 -11.44
CA ASN A 6 -13.76 -18.30 -12.26
C ASN A 6 -13.39 -19.50 -11.36
N ALA A 7 -13.30 -20.69 -11.95
CA ALA A 7 -13.04 -21.92 -11.20
C ALA A 7 -11.71 -21.91 -10.42
N ARG A 8 -10.67 -21.24 -10.96
CA ARG A 8 -9.37 -21.11 -10.29
C ARG A 8 -9.47 -20.19 -9.08
N GLU A 9 -10.15 -19.06 -9.21
CA GLU A 9 -10.34 -18.11 -8.13
C GLU A 9 -11.19 -18.71 -7.01
N ARG A 10 -12.28 -19.40 -7.35
CA ARG A 10 -13.12 -20.13 -6.39
C ARG A 10 -12.30 -21.13 -5.57
N ARG A 11 -11.54 -22.01 -6.23
CA ARG A 11 -10.67 -22.99 -5.54
C ARG A 11 -9.62 -22.32 -4.66
N ALA A 12 -9.05 -21.20 -5.10
CA ALA A 12 -8.07 -20.46 -4.32
C ALA A 12 -8.68 -19.85 -3.05
N LEU A 13 -9.91 -19.32 -3.12
CA LEU A 13 -10.63 -18.85 -1.94
C LEU A 13 -10.99 -20.00 -0.99
N GLU A 14 -11.46 -21.12 -1.52
CA GLU A 14 -11.79 -22.32 -0.72
C GLU A 14 -10.55 -22.84 0.02
N ALA A 15 -9.39 -22.90 -0.65
CA ALA A 15 -8.12 -23.27 -0.04
C ALA A 15 -7.67 -22.26 1.05
N LEU A 16 -7.95 -20.97 0.87
CA LEU A 16 -7.68 -19.96 1.90
C LEU A 16 -8.57 -20.15 3.13
N VAL A 17 -9.84 -20.50 2.93
CA VAL A 17 -10.78 -20.77 4.03
C VAL A 17 -10.38 -22.02 4.81
N SER A 18 -9.90 -23.06 4.15
CA SER A 18 -9.52 -24.31 4.82
C SER A 18 -8.12 -24.30 5.42
N GLY A 19 -7.19 -23.53 4.86
CA GLY A 19 -5.76 -23.58 5.21
C GLY A 19 -5.21 -22.41 6.04
N SER A 20 -5.90 -21.25 6.08
CA SER A 20 -5.36 -20.07 6.76
C SER A 20 -5.70 -20.01 8.24
N LYS A 21 -4.70 -19.69 9.07
CA LYS A 21 -4.90 -19.35 10.50
C LYS A 21 -5.18 -17.85 10.70
N ASP A 22 -5.03 -17.04 9.67
CA ASP A 22 -5.29 -15.60 9.75
C ASP A 22 -6.77 -15.30 9.54
N VAL A 23 -7.42 -14.86 10.62
CA VAL A 23 -8.83 -14.47 10.65
C VAL A 23 -9.19 -13.44 9.56
N ARG A 24 -8.26 -12.55 9.18
CA ARG A 24 -8.49 -11.56 8.12
C ARG A 24 -8.62 -12.23 6.76
N HIS A 25 -7.73 -13.18 6.45
CA HIS A 25 -7.81 -13.96 5.22
C HIS A 25 -9.10 -14.78 5.16
N LEU A 26 -9.46 -15.43 6.27
CA LEU A 26 -10.69 -16.21 6.37
C LEU A 26 -11.92 -15.36 6.10
N LYS A 27 -12.08 -14.23 6.81
CA LYS A 27 -13.23 -13.33 6.61
C LYS A 27 -13.32 -12.78 5.20
N ARG A 28 -12.18 -12.39 4.61
CA ARG A 28 -12.11 -11.88 3.22
C ARG A 28 -12.55 -12.94 2.23
N ALA A 29 -12.00 -14.15 2.33
CA ALA A 29 -12.34 -15.24 1.42
C ALA A 29 -13.79 -15.70 1.57
N GLN A 30 -14.29 -15.81 2.79
CA GLN A 30 -15.70 -16.12 3.08
C GLN A 30 -16.65 -15.06 2.49
N ALA A 31 -16.32 -13.77 2.63
CA ALA A 31 -17.14 -12.70 2.08
C ALA A 31 -17.25 -12.80 0.56
N LEU A 32 -16.12 -13.00 -0.13
CA LEU A 32 -16.09 -13.09 -1.59
C LEU A 32 -16.80 -14.34 -2.13
N LEU A 33 -16.65 -15.49 -1.46
CA LEU A 33 -17.38 -16.72 -1.83
C LEU A 33 -18.89 -16.54 -1.66
N ALA A 34 -19.34 -15.90 -0.57
CA ALA A 34 -20.74 -15.64 -0.30
C ALA A 34 -21.36 -14.70 -1.35
N VAL A 35 -20.69 -13.58 -1.67
CA VAL A 35 -21.18 -12.65 -2.69
C VAL A 35 -21.18 -13.30 -4.08
N ALA A 36 -20.17 -14.10 -4.42
CA ALA A 36 -20.13 -14.86 -5.67
C ALA A 36 -21.21 -15.96 -5.75
N ALA A 37 -21.75 -16.41 -4.61
CA ALA A 37 -22.89 -17.32 -4.54
C ALA A 37 -24.24 -16.59 -4.62
N GLY A 38 -24.24 -15.26 -4.75
CA GLY A 38 -25.45 -14.44 -4.87
C GLY A 38 -25.98 -13.91 -3.53
N GLU A 39 -25.26 -14.10 -2.42
CA GLU A 39 -25.67 -13.49 -1.15
C GLU A 39 -25.57 -11.95 -1.21
N ALA A 40 -26.54 -11.27 -0.62
CA ALA A 40 -26.52 -9.81 -0.55
C ALA A 40 -25.35 -9.31 0.31
N VAL A 41 -24.59 -8.35 -0.22
CA VAL A 41 -23.44 -7.72 0.47
C VAL A 41 -23.80 -7.21 1.88
N THR A 42 -25.03 -6.71 2.07
CA THR A 42 -25.57 -6.28 3.37
C THR A 42 -25.62 -7.42 4.39
N SER A 43 -26.12 -8.59 3.98
CA SER A 43 -26.22 -9.79 4.82
C SER A 43 -24.84 -10.31 5.19
N VAL A 44 -23.95 -10.41 4.20
CA VAL A 44 -22.56 -10.85 4.39
C VAL A 44 -21.80 -9.91 5.34
N ALA A 45 -21.95 -8.59 5.15
CA ALA A 45 -21.34 -7.58 6.00
C ALA A 45 -21.80 -7.70 7.46
N TRP A 46 -23.10 -7.88 7.68
CA TRP A 46 -23.67 -8.08 9.00
C TRP A 46 -23.15 -9.38 9.65
N ARG A 47 -23.18 -10.50 8.93
CA ARG A 47 -22.70 -11.80 9.44
C ARG A 47 -21.22 -11.80 9.79
N LEU A 48 -20.38 -11.11 9.02
CA LEU A 48 -18.93 -11.06 9.23
C LEU A 48 -18.48 -9.90 10.14
N GLN A 49 -19.42 -9.05 10.58
CA GLN A 49 -19.18 -7.86 11.39
C GLN A 49 -18.18 -6.90 10.73
N VAL A 50 -18.42 -6.56 9.47
CA VAL A 50 -17.63 -5.60 8.68
C VAL A 50 -18.53 -4.57 8.00
N ALA A 51 -17.98 -3.43 7.60
CA ALA A 51 -18.73 -2.45 6.84
C ALA A 51 -18.99 -2.94 5.40
N ARG A 52 -20.13 -2.57 4.81
CA ARG A 52 -20.45 -2.88 3.40
C ARG A 52 -19.34 -2.42 2.45
N ASN A 53 -18.82 -1.21 2.69
CA ASN A 53 -17.74 -0.63 1.88
C ASN A 53 -16.45 -1.47 1.95
N THR A 54 -16.20 -2.16 3.05
CA THR A 54 -15.06 -3.08 3.19
C THR A 54 -15.16 -4.25 2.20
N ILE A 55 -16.36 -4.81 1.99
CA ILE A 55 -16.57 -5.89 1.03
C ILE A 55 -16.41 -5.38 -0.41
N TYR A 56 -16.97 -4.21 -0.73
CA TYR A 56 -16.77 -3.57 -2.05
C TYR A 56 -15.28 -3.34 -2.35
N ASN A 57 -14.51 -2.85 -1.37
CA ASN A 57 -13.07 -2.68 -1.50
C ASN A 57 -12.34 -4.01 -1.74
N TRP A 58 -12.76 -5.10 -1.11
CA TRP A 58 -12.17 -6.42 -1.37
C TRP A 58 -12.48 -6.93 -2.78
N MET A 59 -13.71 -6.75 -3.27
CA MET A 59 -14.07 -7.10 -4.65
C MET A 59 -13.25 -6.30 -5.67
N ALA A 60 -13.15 -4.98 -5.48
CA ALA A 60 -12.31 -4.10 -6.32
C ALA A 60 -10.85 -4.54 -6.32
N ARG A 61 -10.26 -4.78 -5.14
CA ARG A 61 -8.86 -5.26 -5.01
C ARG A 61 -8.59 -6.57 -5.73
N VAL A 62 -9.57 -7.48 -5.76
CA VAL A 62 -9.43 -8.68 -6.59
C VAL A 62 -9.32 -8.22 -8.04
N HIS A 63 -10.30 -7.54 -8.61
CA HIS A 63 -10.26 -7.12 -10.02
C HIS A 63 -9.02 -6.30 -10.42
N ASP A 64 -8.59 -5.35 -9.58
CA ASP A 64 -7.57 -4.36 -9.94
C ASP A 64 -6.13 -4.87 -9.79
N ARG A 65 -5.89 -5.92 -8.99
CA ARG A 65 -4.54 -6.40 -8.69
C ARG A 65 -4.19 -7.63 -9.50
N VAL A 66 -2.97 -7.65 -10.04
CA VAL A 66 -2.37 -8.81 -10.72
C VAL A 66 -1.62 -9.67 -9.70
N GLY A 67 -1.63 -10.99 -9.88
CA GLY A 67 -0.89 -11.94 -9.05
C GLY A 67 -1.77 -12.99 -8.37
N ALA A 68 -1.19 -13.71 -7.41
CA ALA A 68 -1.91 -14.75 -6.66
C ALA A 68 -3.08 -14.15 -5.86
N LEU A 69 -4.23 -14.83 -5.84
CA LEU A 69 -5.45 -14.33 -5.19
C LEU A 69 -5.26 -14.05 -3.70
N ALA A 70 -4.47 -14.90 -3.02
CA ALA A 70 -4.09 -14.69 -1.63
C ALA A 70 -3.36 -13.35 -1.44
N GLN A 71 -2.43 -13.01 -2.33
CA GLN A 71 -1.70 -11.73 -2.32
C GLN A 71 -2.63 -10.54 -2.62
N ARG A 72 -3.54 -10.70 -3.59
CA ARG A 72 -4.52 -9.67 -3.98
C ARG A 72 -5.43 -9.28 -2.80
N LEU A 73 -5.79 -10.27 -1.97
CA LEU A 73 -6.64 -10.14 -0.80
C LEU A 73 -5.95 -9.51 0.42
N LEU A 74 -4.62 -9.52 0.48
CA LEU A 74 -3.88 -8.86 1.54
C LEU A 74 -4.07 -7.35 1.48
N ASP A 75 -3.92 -6.69 2.64
CA ASP A 75 -3.57 -5.28 2.55
C ASP A 75 -2.24 -5.24 1.77
N ALA A 76 -2.05 -4.24 0.89
CA ALA A 76 -0.69 -4.03 0.41
C ALA A 76 0.18 -3.99 1.67
N GLU A 77 1.39 -4.56 1.63
CA GLU A 77 2.40 -4.21 2.64
C GLU A 77 2.22 -2.73 2.87
N ARG A 78 1.92 -2.35 4.11
CA ARG A 78 1.86 -0.93 4.43
C ARG A 78 3.20 -0.44 3.91
N SER A 79 3.16 0.41 2.88
CA SER A 79 4.37 1.06 2.44
C SER A 79 4.68 1.95 3.63
N ASP A 80 5.55 1.45 4.48
CA ASP A 80 6.04 2.12 5.67
C ASP A 80 6.85 3.30 5.16
N ARG A 81 6.14 4.37 4.75
CA ARG A 81 6.67 5.59 4.13
C ARG A 81 7.01 5.42 2.63
N PRO A 82 6.58 6.36 1.76
CA PRO A 82 7.05 6.39 0.37
C PRO A 82 8.57 6.60 0.36
N ASP A 83 9.24 5.89 -0.55
CA ASP A 83 10.66 5.85 -0.88
C ASP A 83 11.60 6.54 0.11
N ALA A 84 12.32 5.72 0.89
CA ALA A 84 13.46 6.18 1.64
C ALA A 84 14.36 7.03 0.72
N LEU A 85 14.70 8.24 1.17
CA LEU A 85 15.72 9.06 0.52
C LEU A 85 16.92 8.16 0.17
N PRO A 86 17.56 8.35 -1.01
CA PRO A 86 18.71 7.55 -1.41
C PRO A 86 19.69 7.43 -0.24
N ARG A 87 20.21 6.23 0.01
CA ARG A 87 21.09 6.01 1.17
C ARG A 87 22.29 6.97 1.16
N SER A 88 22.83 7.27 -0.02
CA SER A 88 23.86 8.27 -0.24
C SER A 88 23.47 9.66 0.27
N LEU A 89 22.23 10.08 0.02
CA LEU A 89 21.71 11.36 0.51
C LEU A 89 21.55 11.36 2.03
N VAL A 90 21.05 10.27 2.62
CA VAL A 90 20.91 10.14 4.08
C VAL A 90 22.28 10.18 4.77
N GLU A 91 23.30 9.56 4.19
CA GLU A 91 24.68 9.55 4.71
C GLU A 91 25.38 10.90 4.54
N ALA A 92 25.10 11.64 3.45
CA ALA A 92 25.67 12.96 3.20
C ALA A 92 24.99 14.09 4.00
N LEU A 93 23.73 13.92 4.41
CA LEU A 93 22.92 14.97 5.02
C LEU A 93 23.55 15.58 6.30
N PRO A 94 24.12 14.80 7.25
CA PRO A 94 24.77 15.38 8.43
C PRO A 94 25.96 16.28 8.09
N GLN A 95 26.74 15.93 7.06
CA GLN A 95 27.88 16.74 6.62
C GLN A 95 27.40 18.04 5.98
N LEU A 96 26.36 17.97 5.14
CA LEU A 96 25.73 19.14 4.54
C LEU A 96 25.20 20.12 5.61
N LEU A 97 24.48 19.60 6.61
CA LEU A 97 23.91 20.39 7.70
C LEU A 97 24.97 20.99 8.64
N ALA A 98 26.16 20.38 8.72
CA ALA A 98 27.28 20.90 9.51
C ALA A 98 28.03 22.04 8.79
N ALA A 99 27.99 22.08 7.47
CA ALA A 99 28.55 23.16 6.66
C ALA A 99 27.59 24.36 6.58
N LYS A 100 28.12 25.55 6.30
CA LYS A 100 27.28 26.75 6.15
C LYS A 100 26.75 26.83 4.73
N PRO A 101 25.49 27.29 4.51
CA PRO A 101 24.99 27.49 3.14
C PRO A 101 25.86 28.45 2.32
N THR A 102 26.58 29.37 2.96
CA THR A 102 27.57 30.27 2.33
C THR A 102 28.71 29.52 1.65
N ASP A 103 29.08 28.36 2.18
CA ASP A 103 30.13 27.51 1.61
C ASP A 103 29.67 26.89 0.27
N TYR A 104 28.36 26.86 0.04
CA TYR A 104 27.70 26.44 -1.20
C TYR A 104 27.18 27.62 -2.04
N GLY A 105 27.63 28.85 -1.75
CA GLY A 105 27.28 30.04 -2.53
C GLY A 105 25.92 30.67 -2.20
N HIS A 106 25.22 30.18 -1.17
CA HIS A 106 23.97 30.81 -0.71
C HIS A 106 24.25 32.05 0.13
N ARG A 107 23.33 33.02 0.11
CA ARG A 107 23.46 34.28 0.86
C ARG A 107 23.11 34.16 2.35
N TYR A 108 22.51 33.04 2.74
CA TYR A 108 22.02 32.82 4.11
C TYR A 108 23.08 32.14 4.97
N ALA A 109 23.21 32.58 6.21
CA ALA A 109 24.19 32.03 7.16
C ALA A 109 23.80 30.66 7.75
N GLU A 110 22.53 30.28 7.64
CA GLU A 110 21.97 29.04 8.22
C GLU A 110 21.05 28.33 7.24
N TRP A 111 20.99 27.01 7.34
CA TRP A 111 20.05 26.19 6.58
C TRP A 111 18.63 26.43 7.06
N THR A 112 17.83 27.09 6.22
CA THR A 112 16.37 27.09 6.39
C THR A 112 15.76 25.92 5.63
N THR A 113 14.61 25.41 6.08
CA THR A 113 13.93 24.30 5.38
C THR A 113 13.70 24.58 3.89
N PRO A 114 13.23 25.77 3.46
CA PRO A 114 13.06 26.08 2.04
C PRO A 114 14.39 26.13 1.27
N LEU A 115 15.45 26.68 1.88
CA LEU A 115 16.77 26.77 1.26
C LEU A 115 17.39 25.39 1.06
N LEU A 116 17.31 24.54 2.08
CA LEU A 116 17.78 23.15 2.02
C LEU A 116 17.02 22.36 0.94
N GLN A 117 15.69 22.53 0.86
CA GLN A 117 14.89 21.89 -0.19
C GLN A 117 15.27 22.35 -1.60
N ALA A 118 15.51 23.65 -1.81
CA ALA A 118 15.93 24.16 -3.10
C ALA A 118 17.30 23.60 -3.51
N HIS A 119 18.27 23.63 -2.59
CA HIS A 119 19.61 23.10 -2.81
C HIS A 119 19.62 21.59 -3.10
N LEU A 120 18.85 20.81 -2.35
CA LEU A 120 18.74 19.36 -2.57
C LEU A 120 18.06 19.04 -3.90
N ARG A 121 17.06 19.82 -4.34
CA ARG A 121 16.43 19.63 -5.65
C ARG A 121 17.40 19.90 -6.78
N GLU A 122 18.21 20.94 -6.69
CA GLU A 122 19.23 21.26 -7.68
C GLU A 122 20.30 20.16 -7.74
N ALA A 123 20.82 19.73 -6.59
CA ALA A 123 21.83 18.67 -6.50
C ALA A 123 21.33 17.31 -7.03
N LEU A 124 20.09 16.93 -6.71
CA LEU A 124 19.47 15.68 -7.19
C LEU A 124 19.00 15.75 -8.65
N SER A 125 18.89 16.94 -9.24
CA SER A 125 18.56 17.11 -10.67
C SER A 125 19.80 17.06 -11.59
N ILE A 126 21.01 16.99 -11.02
CA ILE A 126 22.28 16.87 -11.76
C ILE A 126 22.70 15.39 -11.94
N GLU A 127 21.99 14.44 -11.31
CA GLU A 127 22.20 12.99 -11.50
C GLU A 127 21.12 12.38 -12.43
N ALA A 128 21.00 12.90 -13.65
CA ALA A 128 20.21 12.29 -14.73
C ALA A 128 21.05 12.01 -15.97
#